data_AF-A0A2S9XPE1-F1
#
_entry.id   AF-A0A2S9XPE1-F1
#
_cell.length_a   1.000
_cell.length_b   1.000
_cell.length_c   1.000
_cell.angle_alpha   90.00
_cell.angle_beta   90.00
_cell.angle_gamma   90.00
#
_symmetry.space_group_name_H-M   'P 1'
#
loop_
_entity.id
_entity.type
_entity.pdbx_description
1 polymer ?
#
loop_
_entity_poly.entity_id
_entity_poly.type
_entity_poly.pdbx_seq_one_letter_code
_entity_poly.pdbx_strand_id
1 'polypeptide(L)'
;MNHLSFADAHSLPSSRLSFELCPEQGPEQGPEQEPKPAWLDELARALSELGKDGSVEQAVEMGRLVIERLYGGDLSAWRGRGPKAHSLRALARRSDLPVSSSALYRSIALYELSLRLGGVERWTAMGLGISHLRQVLGLPSAKQRRLLDSAARNSWTVAELERAAVAVRERSPERGSRGGRPRLPRFVKSVNRLRKATEEMFGDLDAAADMSPERLTELRDVLSTIRVRCAELDRALERASAAD
;
A
#
# COMPACT_ATOMS: atom_id res chain seq x y z
N MET A 1 11.37 55.12 43.47
CA MET A 1 10.58 53.88 43.63
C MET A 1 9.13 54.25 43.42
N ASN A 2 8.58 53.96 42.24
CA ASN A 2 7.16 54.07 41.99
C ASN A 2 6.74 53.02 40.98
N HIS A 3 5.72 52.27 41.41
CA HIS A 3 4.97 51.28 40.68
C HIS A 3 4.30 51.88 39.44
N LEU A 4 4.29 51.13 38.34
CA LEU A 4 3.19 51.19 37.37
C LEU A 4 2.94 49.78 36.81
N SER A 5 1.70 49.32 36.99
CA SER A 5 1.05 48.25 36.26
C SER A 5 -0.33 48.77 35.83
N PHE A 6 -0.88 48.11 34.81
CA PHE A 6 -2.21 48.23 34.21
C PHE A 6 -2.46 49.30 33.12
N ALA A 7 -2.39 48.79 31.89
CA ALA A 7 -3.53 48.59 30.97
C ALA A 7 -4.09 49.74 30.10
N ASP A 8 -4.23 49.33 28.83
CA ASP A 8 -5.30 49.58 27.87
C ASP A 8 -5.27 50.74 26.85
N ALA A 9 -5.71 50.32 25.66
CA ALA A 9 -6.37 51.05 24.59
C ALA A 9 -5.52 51.92 23.64
N HIS A 10 -5.26 51.38 22.45
CA HIS A 10 -5.18 52.20 21.25
C HIS A 10 -6.05 51.65 20.12
N SER A 11 -7.14 52.39 19.87
CA SER A 11 -7.89 52.43 18.63
C SER A 11 -6.99 52.64 17.42
N LEU A 12 -7.26 51.90 16.34
CA LEU A 12 -6.75 52.22 15.01
C LEU A 12 -7.86 52.87 14.17
N PRO A 13 -7.55 53.92 13.39
CA PRO A 13 -8.52 54.60 12.55
C PRO A 13 -8.70 53.93 11.19
N SER A 14 -9.93 54.05 10.72
CA SER A 14 -10.42 53.76 9.38
C SER A 14 -9.86 54.78 8.37
N SER A 15 -9.23 54.30 7.30
CA SER A 15 -9.11 55.07 6.06
C SER A 15 -9.12 54.15 4.85
N ARG A 16 -10.23 54.27 4.12
CA ARG A 16 -10.52 53.71 2.80
C ARG A 16 -9.48 54.16 1.78
N LEU A 17 -8.94 53.20 1.03
CA LEU A 17 -8.45 53.44 -0.32
C LEU A 17 -9.13 52.44 -1.26
N SER A 18 -9.63 53.02 -2.33
CA SER A 18 -10.43 52.48 -3.42
C SER A 18 -9.77 51.26 -4.06
N PHE A 19 -10.50 50.14 -4.09
CA PHE A 19 -10.10 48.96 -4.85
C PHE A 19 -10.80 49.02 -6.21
N GLU A 20 -9.99 49.12 -7.26
CA GLU A 20 -10.42 49.08 -8.64
C GLU A 20 -11.15 47.77 -8.95
N LEU A 21 -12.25 47.89 -9.71
CA LEU A 21 -13.04 46.80 -10.25
C LEU A 21 -12.17 45.94 -11.19
N CYS A 22 -11.78 44.75 -10.75
CA CYS A 22 -11.32 43.69 -11.64
C CYS A 22 -12.53 43.07 -12.38
N PRO A 23 -12.43 42.81 -13.69
CA PRO A 23 -13.52 42.27 -14.49
C PRO A 23 -13.83 40.84 -14.10
N GLU A 24 -15.10 40.48 -14.18
CA GLU A 24 -15.63 39.14 -13.90
C GLU A 24 -14.83 38.06 -14.66
N GLN A 25 -14.16 37.20 -13.90
CA GLN A 25 -13.62 35.96 -14.44
C GLN A 25 -14.80 35.00 -14.66
N GLY A 26 -15.03 34.70 -15.95
CA GLY A 26 -15.97 33.67 -16.38
C GLY A 26 -15.65 32.29 -15.77
N PRO A 27 -16.58 31.34 -15.89
CA PRO A 27 -16.52 30.07 -15.18
C PRO A 27 -15.21 29.33 -15.48
N GLU A 28 -14.46 29.06 -14.42
CA GLU A 28 -13.26 28.23 -14.43
C GLU A 28 -13.57 26.92 -15.15
N GLN A 29 -13.00 26.77 -16.35
CA GLN A 29 -12.96 25.50 -17.05
C GLN A 29 -12.10 24.56 -16.21
N GLY A 30 -12.77 23.55 -15.61
CA GLY A 30 -12.10 22.46 -14.91
C GLY A 30 -11.04 21.80 -15.81
N PRO A 31 -10.03 21.14 -15.22
CA PRO A 31 -8.86 20.68 -15.96
C PRO A 31 -9.30 19.80 -17.13
N GLU A 32 -9.06 20.28 -18.34
CA GLU A 32 -9.22 19.54 -19.58
C GLU A 32 -8.53 18.18 -19.41
N GLN A 33 -9.31 17.11 -19.50
CA GLN A 33 -8.79 15.77 -19.44
C GLN A 33 -7.84 15.58 -20.63
N GLU A 34 -6.55 15.54 -20.35
CA GLU A 34 -5.50 15.17 -21.30
C GLU A 34 -5.99 13.98 -22.15
N PRO A 35 -5.97 14.09 -23.49
CA PRO A 35 -6.49 13.04 -24.36
C PRO A 35 -5.76 11.73 -24.06
N LYS A 36 -6.55 10.73 -23.65
CA LYS A 36 -6.07 9.41 -23.29
C LYS A 36 -5.32 8.79 -24.48
N PRO A 37 -4.06 8.41 -24.34
CA PRO A 37 -3.30 7.93 -25.49
C PRO A 37 -3.81 6.56 -25.96
N ALA A 38 -4.01 6.40 -27.28
CA ALA A 38 -4.64 5.24 -27.92
C ALA A 38 -4.00 3.89 -27.53
N TRP A 39 -2.70 3.87 -27.26
CA TRP A 39 -1.98 2.66 -26.82
C TRP A 39 -2.50 2.10 -25.48
N LEU A 40 -3.07 2.95 -24.61
CA LEU A 40 -3.67 2.48 -23.35
C LEU A 40 -4.95 1.68 -23.58
N ASP A 41 -5.75 2.04 -24.60
CA ASP A 41 -6.99 1.35 -24.95
C ASP A 41 -6.71 -0.02 -25.55
N GLU A 42 -5.71 -0.11 -26.41
CA GLU A 42 -5.22 -1.38 -26.94
C GLU A 42 -4.72 -2.30 -25.83
N LEU A 43 -3.89 -1.78 -24.89
CA LEU A 43 -3.38 -2.56 -23.77
C LEU A 43 -4.51 -3.05 -22.86
N ALA A 44 -5.49 -2.20 -22.56
CA ALA A 44 -6.63 -2.60 -21.73
C ALA A 44 -7.44 -3.71 -22.40
N ARG A 45 -7.71 -3.59 -23.71
CA ARG A 45 -8.40 -4.62 -24.49
C ARG A 45 -7.65 -5.95 -24.46
N ALA A 46 -6.34 -5.92 -24.72
CA ALA A 46 -5.50 -7.12 -24.70
C ALA A 46 -5.45 -7.79 -23.32
N LEU A 47 -5.41 -7.00 -22.24
CA LEU A 47 -5.50 -7.53 -20.87
C LEU A 47 -6.87 -8.13 -20.54
N SER A 48 -7.96 -7.55 -21.07
CA SER A 48 -9.31 -8.07 -20.90
C SER A 48 -9.54 -9.38 -21.65
N GLU A 49 -8.98 -9.51 -22.85
CA GLU A 49 -9.01 -10.76 -23.63
C GLU A 49 -8.23 -11.87 -22.93
N LEU A 50 -7.09 -11.51 -22.34
CA LEU A 50 -6.25 -12.43 -21.59
C LEU A 50 -6.92 -12.86 -20.28
N GLY A 51 -7.65 -11.95 -19.60
CA GLY A 51 -8.15 -12.03 -18.22
C GLY A 51 -9.20 -13.09 -17.84
N LYS A 52 -9.40 -14.16 -18.61
CA LYS A 52 -10.51 -15.10 -18.38
C LYS A 52 -10.17 -16.31 -17.49
N ASP A 53 -8.91 -16.73 -17.40
CA ASP A 53 -8.49 -17.86 -16.55
C ASP A 53 -7.56 -17.44 -15.39
N GLY A 54 -7.55 -18.23 -14.32
CA GLY A 54 -6.75 -17.97 -13.12
C GLY A 54 -5.33 -18.57 -13.15
N SER A 55 -4.81 -18.90 -14.33
CA SER A 55 -3.60 -19.72 -14.48
C SER A 55 -2.30 -18.95 -14.23
N VAL A 56 -1.24 -19.67 -13.90
CA VAL A 56 0.09 -19.08 -13.68
C VAL A 56 0.62 -18.47 -14.98
N GLU A 57 0.43 -19.19 -16.09
CA GLU A 57 0.87 -18.85 -17.43
C GLU A 57 0.23 -17.52 -17.85
N GLN A 58 -1.08 -17.37 -17.62
CA GLN A 58 -1.78 -16.11 -17.90
C GLN A 58 -1.30 -14.96 -17.00
N ALA A 59 -0.99 -15.23 -15.73
CA ALA A 59 -0.44 -14.22 -14.85
C ALA A 59 0.97 -13.77 -15.29
N VAL A 60 1.80 -14.69 -15.77
CA VAL A 60 3.10 -14.38 -16.38
C VAL A 60 2.91 -13.57 -17.65
N GLU A 61 1.98 -13.96 -18.51
CA GLU A 61 1.70 -13.29 -19.79
C GLU A 61 1.15 -11.87 -19.61
N MET A 62 0.25 -11.66 -18.64
CA MET A 62 -0.20 -10.33 -18.24
C MET A 62 0.99 -9.45 -17.81
N GLY A 63 1.92 -10.02 -17.04
CA GLY A 63 3.11 -9.31 -16.60
C GLY A 63 4.04 -8.93 -17.77
N ARG A 64 4.23 -9.86 -18.71
CA ARG A 64 5.01 -9.66 -19.94
C ARG A 64 4.44 -8.50 -20.77
N LEU A 65 3.14 -8.57 -21.07
CA LEU A 65 2.45 -7.57 -21.90
C LEU A 65 2.54 -6.16 -21.30
N VAL A 66 2.38 -6.04 -19.97
CA VAL A 66 2.52 -4.76 -19.29
C VAL A 66 3.95 -4.23 -19.37
N ILE A 67 4.97 -5.07 -19.18
CA ILE A 67 6.38 -4.66 -19.28
C ILE A 67 6.75 -4.25 -20.71
N GLU A 68 6.31 -5.01 -21.71
CA GLU A 68 6.56 -4.70 -23.11
C GLU A 68 5.92 -3.38 -23.54
N ARG A 69 4.63 -3.19 -23.22
CA ARG A 69 3.88 -2.01 -23.70
C ARG A 69 4.19 -0.75 -22.91
N LEU A 70 4.45 -0.84 -21.60
CA LEU A 70 4.68 0.35 -20.77
C LEU A 70 6.16 0.70 -20.59
N TYR A 71 7.05 -0.28 -20.74
CA TYR A 71 8.47 -0.13 -20.44
C TYR A 71 9.38 -0.64 -21.57
N GLY A 72 8.83 -0.91 -22.76
CA GLY A 72 9.62 -1.35 -23.93
C GLY A 72 10.32 -2.70 -23.73
N GLY A 73 9.83 -3.54 -22.82
CA GLY A 73 10.48 -4.80 -22.46
C GLY A 73 11.57 -4.66 -21.40
N ASP A 74 11.93 -3.43 -21.01
CA ASP A 74 13.01 -3.18 -20.04
C ASP A 74 12.53 -3.34 -18.59
N LEU A 75 12.88 -4.48 -18.00
CA LEU A 75 12.66 -4.73 -16.57
C LEU A 75 13.47 -3.79 -15.66
N SER A 76 14.56 -3.20 -16.15
CA SER A 76 15.37 -2.24 -15.39
C SER A 76 14.63 -0.92 -15.25
N ALA A 77 14.02 -0.39 -16.32
CA ALA A 77 13.10 0.74 -16.27
C ALA A 77 11.93 0.48 -15.30
N TRP A 78 11.37 -0.73 -15.30
CA TRP A 78 10.38 -1.11 -14.30
C TRP A 78 10.92 -1.06 -12.87
N ARG A 79 12.11 -1.61 -12.60
CA ARG A 79 12.73 -1.63 -11.26
C ARG A 79 13.15 -0.25 -10.77
N GLY A 80 13.65 0.59 -11.68
CA GLY A 80 14.12 1.95 -11.41
C GLY A 80 12.99 2.99 -11.34
N ARG A 81 11.74 2.58 -11.56
CA ARG A 81 10.61 3.53 -11.57
C ARG A 81 10.47 4.23 -10.22
N GLY A 82 10.38 5.55 -10.25
CA GLY A 82 10.03 6.33 -9.07
C GLY A 82 8.60 6.02 -8.59
N PRO A 83 8.24 6.42 -7.36
CA PRO A 83 6.90 6.21 -6.81
C PRO A 83 5.79 6.68 -7.76
N LYS A 84 6.07 7.70 -8.58
CA LYS A 84 5.18 8.41 -9.52
C LYS A 84 5.06 7.80 -10.92
N ALA A 85 5.39 6.53 -11.17
CA ALA A 85 5.16 5.93 -12.49
C ALA A 85 3.68 6.09 -12.95
N HIS A 86 3.44 7.06 -13.85
CA HIS A 86 2.10 7.54 -14.20
C HIS A 86 1.33 6.51 -15.06
N SER A 87 2.03 5.73 -15.88
CA SER A 87 1.44 4.81 -16.87
C SER A 87 0.70 3.63 -16.25
N LEU A 88 1.29 2.92 -15.29
CA LEU A 88 0.62 1.77 -14.64
C LEU A 88 -0.54 2.23 -13.73
N ARG A 89 -0.39 3.39 -13.08
CA ARG A 89 -1.49 3.98 -12.31
C ARG A 89 -2.63 4.48 -13.19
N ALA A 90 -2.33 5.05 -14.36
CA ALA A 90 -3.33 5.43 -15.35
C ALA A 90 -4.09 4.20 -15.87
N LEU A 91 -3.38 3.12 -16.21
CA LEU A 91 -3.98 1.85 -16.61
C LEU A 91 -4.91 1.28 -15.52
N ALA A 92 -4.46 1.32 -14.26
CA ALA A 92 -5.21 0.74 -13.14
C ALA A 92 -6.42 1.58 -12.67
N ARG A 93 -6.57 2.83 -13.11
CA ARG A 93 -7.74 3.69 -12.83
C ARG A 93 -8.89 3.48 -13.80
N ARG A 94 -8.68 2.68 -14.85
CA ARG A 94 -9.68 2.36 -15.86
C ARG A 94 -10.78 1.49 -15.27
N SER A 95 -12.03 1.93 -15.40
CA SER A 95 -13.21 1.17 -14.99
C SER A 95 -13.50 -0.03 -15.90
N ASP A 96 -13.03 0.01 -17.15
CA ASP A 96 -13.23 -1.03 -18.16
C ASP A 96 -12.16 -2.14 -18.10
N LEU A 97 -11.19 -2.04 -17.20
CA LEU A 97 -10.18 -3.09 -17.00
C LEU A 97 -10.66 -4.09 -15.95
N PRO A 98 -10.84 -5.38 -16.28
CA PRO A 98 -11.32 -6.41 -15.34
C PRO A 98 -10.24 -6.83 -14.32
N VAL A 99 -9.08 -6.19 -14.32
CA VAL A 99 -7.91 -6.56 -13.52
C VAL A 99 -7.56 -5.43 -12.56
N SER A 100 -7.57 -5.72 -11.26
CA SER A 100 -7.18 -4.73 -10.25
C SER A 100 -5.71 -4.32 -10.38
N SER A 101 -5.39 -3.10 -9.93
CA SER A 101 -4.02 -2.61 -9.76
C SER A 101 -3.10 -3.65 -9.09
N SER A 102 -3.56 -4.23 -7.97
CA SER A 102 -2.81 -5.24 -7.23
C SER A 102 -2.55 -6.51 -8.04
N ALA A 103 -3.49 -6.93 -8.88
CA ALA A 103 -3.31 -8.08 -9.76
C ALA A 103 -2.23 -7.79 -10.82
N LEU A 104 -2.25 -6.61 -11.45
CA LEU A 104 -1.19 -6.20 -12.39
C LEU A 104 0.21 -6.22 -11.75
N TYR A 105 0.37 -5.61 -10.57
CA TYR A 105 1.65 -5.64 -9.86
C TYR A 105 2.14 -7.06 -9.57
N ARG A 106 1.23 -7.97 -9.21
CA ARG A 106 1.56 -9.38 -8.94
C ARG A 106 1.90 -10.14 -10.21
N SER A 107 1.20 -9.89 -11.31
CA SER A 107 1.49 -10.45 -12.64
C SER A 107 2.88 -10.07 -13.13
N ILE A 108 3.24 -8.78 -13.03
CA ILE A 108 4.60 -8.31 -13.36
C ILE A 108 5.65 -8.99 -12.48
N ALA A 109 5.37 -9.17 -11.18
CA ALA A 109 6.30 -9.85 -10.29
C ALA A 109 6.52 -11.33 -10.64
N LEU A 110 5.48 -12.01 -11.13
CA LEU A 110 5.55 -13.39 -11.61
C LEU A 110 6.27 -13.49 -12.96
N TYR A 111 6.03 -12.57 -13.89
CA TYR A 111 6.80 -12.49 -15.13
C TYR A 111 8.31 -12.35 -14.85
N GLU A 112 8.66 -11.43 -13.95
CA GLU A 112 10.07 -11.26 -13.57
C GLU A 112 10.64 -12.47 -12.83
N LEU A 113 9.82 -13.21 -12.07
CA LEU A 113 10.23 -14.47 -11.46
C LEU A 113 10.51 -15.53 -12.54
N SER A 114 9.61 -15.65 -13.53
CA SER A 114 9.76 -16.57 -14.66
C SER A 114 11.04 -16.31 -15.44
N LEU A 115 11.29 -15.07 -15.86
CA LEU A 115 12.55 -14.72 -16.54
C LEU A 115 13.79 -15.04 -15.70
N ARG A 116 13.78 -14.72 -14.40
CA ARG A 116 14.91 -14.97 -13.52
C ARG A 116 15.21 -16.46 -13.35
N LEU A 117 14.19 -17.31 -13.43
CA LEU A 117 14.31 -18.74 -13.19
C LEU A 117 14.38 -19.59 -14.46
N GLY A 118 14.26 -18.95 -15.64
CA GLY A 118 14.25 -19.62 -16.94
C GLY A 118 12.93 -20.35 -17.20
N GLY A 119 11.81 -19.75 -16.82
CA GLY A 119 10.47 -20.36 -16.85
C GLY A 119 9.97 -20.76 -15.46
N VAL A 120 8.67 -21.05 -15.36
CA VAL A 120 8.02 -21.60 -14.15
C VAL A 120 7.26 -22.91 -14.37
N GLU A 121 7.21 -23.38 -15.61
CA GLU A 121 6.39 -24.48 -16.12
C GLU A 121 6.70 -25.78 -15.38
N ARG A 122 7.98 -26.00 -15.05
CA ARG A 122 8.43 -27.18 -14.30
C ARG A 122 7.78 -27.31 -12.91
N TRP A 123 7.44 -26.19 -12.27
CA TRP A 123 6.80 -26.18 -10.96
C TRP A 123 5.29 -26.20 -11.08
N THR A 124 4.72 -25.55 -12.10
CA THR A 124 3.27 -25.58 -12.34
C THR A 124 2.81 -26.97 -12.75
N ALA A 125 3.60 -27.70 -13.54
CA ALA A 125 3.41 -29.11 -13.86
C ALA A 125 3.44 -30.03 -12.62
N MET A 126 4.09 -29.60 -11.54
CA MET A 126 4.13 -30.29 -10.24
C MET A 126 3.07 -29.78 -9.25
N GLY A 127 2.09 -29.00 -9.72
CA GLY A 127 0.97 -28.52 -8.91
C GLY A 127 1.20 -27.20 -8.16
N LEU A 128 2.34 -26.53 -8.36
CA LEU A 128 2.57 -25.23 -7.72
C LEU A 128 1.82 -24.10 -8.46
N GLY A 129 0.64 -23.76 -7.95
CA GLY A 129 -0.13 -22.61 -8.44
C GLY A 129 0.43 -21.23 -8.06
N ILE A 130 -0.26 -20.18 -8.52
CA ILE A 130 0.07 -18.75 -8.31
C ILE A 130 0.44 -18.44 -6.85
N SER A 131 -0.35 -18.94 -5.90
CA SER A 131 -0.17 -18.67 -4.48
C SER A 131 1.16 -19.20 -3.94
N HIS A 132 1.67 -20.32 -4.46
CA HIS A 132 2.99 -20.85 -4.10
C HIS A 132 4.10 -19.95 -4.65
N LEU A 133 4.06 -19.63 -5.95
CA LEU A 133 5.07 -18.80 -6.60
C LEU A 133 5.20 -17.41 -5.96
N ARG A 134 4.09 -16.85 -5.48
CA ARG A 134 4.09 -15.58 -4.76
C ARG A 134 4.86 -15.61 -3.44
N GLN A 135 4.96 -16.75 -2.77
CA GLN A 135 5.64 -16.84 -1.48
C GLN A 135 7.15 -16.59 -1.56
N VAL A 136 7.77 -16.91 -2.70
CA VAL A 136 9.21 -16.76 -2.89
C VAL A 136 9.62 -15.40 -3.46
N LEU A 137 8.65 -14.53 -3.78
CA LEU A 137 8.95 -13.19 -4.26
C LEU A 137 9.76 -12.39 -3.22
N GLY A 138 10.75 -11.65 -3.72
CA GLY A 138 11.68 -10.85 -2.92
C GLY A 138 12.85 -11.62 -2.29
N LEU A 139 12.88 -12.95 -2.38
CA LEU A 139 14.04 -13.74 -1.94
C LEU A 139 15.17 -13.71 -2.98
N PRO A 140 16.43 -13.95 -2.58
CA PRO A 140 17.54 -14.15 -3.52
C PRO A 140 17.25 -15.32 -4.48
N SER A 141 17.69 -15.20 -5.74
CA SER A 141 17.38 -16.16 -6.83
C SER A 141 17.65 -17.62 -6.46
N ALA A 142 18.80 -17.88 -5.83
CA ALA A 142 19.18 -19.22 -5.39
C ALA A 142 18.22 -19.79 -4.34
N LYS A 143 17.73 -18.94 -3.42
CA LYS A 143 16.75 -19.34 -2.40
C LYS A 143 15.36 -19.54 -3.00
N GLN A 144 14.96 -18.73 -3.98
CA GLN A 144 13.72 -18.91 -4.73
C GLN A 144 13.67 -20.30 -5.37
N ARG A 145 14.69 -20.63 -6.18
CA ARG A 145 14.80 -21.92 -6.86
C ARG A 145 14.76 -23.08 -5.86
N ARG A 146 15.60 -23.02 -4.81
CA ARG A 146 15.67 -24.07 -3.80
C ARG A 146 14.32 -24.31 -3.11
N LEU A 147 13.62 -23.25 -2.71
CA LEU A 147 12.33 -23.38 -2.03
C LEU A 147 11.25 -23.94 -2.94
N LEU A 148 11.19 -23.50 -4.21
CA LEU A 148 10.23 -24.06 -5.17
C LEU A 148 10.53 -25.53 -5.49
N ASP A 149 11.81 -25.91 -5.65
CA ASP A 149 12.21 -27.30 -5.87
C ASP A 149 11.91 -28.18 -4.65
N SER A 150 12.04 -27.64 -3.43
CA SER A 150 11.62 -28.34 -2.20
C SER A 150 10.10 -28.46 -2.10
N ALA A 151 9.37 -27.39 -2.38
CA ALA A 151 7.90 -27.39 -2.33
C ALA A 151 7.31 -28.40 -3.32
N ALA A 152 7.82 -28.43 -4.55
CA ALA A 152 7.34 -29.35 -5.57
C ALA A 152 7.67 -30.80 -5.25
N ARG A 153 8.88 -31.10 -4.74
CA ARG A 153 9.27 -32.48 -4.38
C ARG A 153 8.54 -33.03 -3.16
N ASN A 154 8.16 -32.17 -2.22
CA ASN A 154 7.53 -32.56 -0.96
C ASN A 154 6.04 -32.21 -0.92
N SER A 155 5.44 -31.84 -2.06
CA SER A 155 4.04 -31.44 -2.18
C SER A 155 3.60 -30.43 -1.12
N TRP A 156 4.43 -29.42 -0.86
CA TRP A 156 4.14 -28.42 0.18
C TRP A 156 2.87 -27.64 -0.15
N THR A 157 2.07 -27.43 0.88
CA THR A 157 1.00 -26.43 0.89
C THR A 157 1.58 -25.01 0.82
N VAL A 158 0.72 -24.04 0.45
CA VAL A 158 1.08 -22.62 0.45
C VAL A 158 1.60 -22.18 1.82
N ALA A 159 0.98 -22.67 2.91
CA ALA A 159 1.35 -22.32 4.28
C ALA A 159 2.75 -22.85 4.67
N GLU A 160 3.12 -24.05 4.22
CA GLU A 160 4.46 -24.59 4.45
C GLU A 160 5.53 -23.82 3.70
N LEU A 161 5.28 -23.50 2.43
CA LEU A 161 6.19 -22.67 1.64
C LEU A 161 6.30 -21.25 2.21
N GLU A 162 5.20 -20.67 2.71
CA GLU A 162 5.24 -19.38 3.39
C GLU A 162 6.13 -19.42 4.64
N ARG A 163 5.96 -20.42 5.52
CA ARG A 163 6.79 -20.59 6.72
C ARG A 163 8.27 -20.70 6.37
N ALA A 164 8.60 -21.51 5.36
CA ALA A 164 9.98 -21.66 4.90
C ALA A 164 10.54 -20.34 4.31
N ALA A 165 9.73 -19.62 3.52
CA ALA A 165 10.13 -18.32 2.95
C ALA A 165 10.33 -17.25 4.03
N VAL A 166 9.50 -17.23 5.08
CA VAL A 166 9.68 -16.34 6.24
C VAL A 166 10.98 -16.65 6.98
N ALA A 167 11.27 -17.93 7.25
CA ALA A 167 12.51 -18.34 7.92
C ALA A 167 13.77 -17.93 7.13
N VAL A 168 13.71 -17.94 5.79
CA VAL A 168 14.82 -17.43 4.95
C VAL A 168 14.98 -15.91 5.10
N ARG A 169 13.88 -15.16 5.16
CA ARG A 169 13.93 -13.68 5.31
C ARG A 169 14.49 -13.26 6.67
N GLU A 170 14.16 -13.99 7.73
CA GLU A 170 14.67 -13.70 9.07
C GLU A 170 16.17 -13.94 9.20
N ARG A 171 16.70 -14.93 8.47
CA ARG A 171 18.12 -15.32 8.53
C ARG A 171 19.03 -14.56 7.56
N SER A 172 18.47 -13.79 6.63
CA SER A 172 19.24 -13.06 5.62
C SER A 172 18.95 -11.56 5.70
N PRO A 173 19.84 -10.75 6.30
CA PRO A 173 19.74 -9.28 6.28
C PRO A 173 20.02 -8.70 4.89
N GLU A 174 20.56 -9.50 3.95
CA GLU A 174 20.69 -9.16 2.54
C GLU A 174 19.30 -8.98 1.91
N ARG A 175 18.79 -7.76 2.00
CA ARG A 175 17.57 -7.31 1.33
C ARG A 175 17.81 -7.41 -0.17
N GLY A 176 17.38 -8.51 -0.78
CA GLY A 176 17.24 -8.61 -2.23
C GLY A 176 16.51 -7.37 -2.74
N SER A 177 17.07 -6.76 -3.79
CA SER A 177 16.76 -5.45 -4.38
C SER A 177 15.31 -5.16 -4.77
N ARG A 178 14.35 -6.03 -4.43
CA ARG A 178 12.91 -5.74 -4.55
C ARG A 178 12.45 -5.11 -3.25
N GLY A 179 12.55 -3.78 -3.23
CA GLY A 179 11.92 -2.90 -2.25
C GLY A 179 10.43 -3.21 -2.09
N GLY A 180 10.12 -4.07 -1.13
CA GLY A 180 8.92 -3.89 -0.32
C GLY A 180 9.27 -2.96 0.82
N ARG A 181 8.38 -2.02 1.16
CA ARG A 181 8.46 -1.31 2.44
C ARG A 181 8.71 -2.36 3.53
N PRO A 182 9.72 -2.19 4.41
CA PRO A 182 9.96 -3.12 5.51
C PRO A 182 8.61 -3.46 6.15
N ARG A 183 8.35 -4.76 6.36
CA ARG A 183 7.11 -5.17 7.03
C ARG A 183 7.11 -4.45 8.37
N LEU A 184 6.25 -3.44 8.47
CA LEU A 184 6.09 -2.69 9.71
C LEU A 184 5.87 -3.71 10.83
N PRO A 185 6.60 -3.59 11.96
CA PRO A 185 6.34 -4.41 13.12
C PRO A 185 4.84 -4.46 13.43
N ARG A 186 4.36 -5.58 13.94
CA ARG A 186 2.91 -5.78 14.17
C ARG A 186 2.32 -4.65 15.02
N PHE A 187 3.05 -4.17 16.03
CA PHE A 187 2.63 -3.04 16.87
C PHE A 187 2.45 -1.76 16.05
N VAL A 188 3.36 -1.43 15.13
CA VAL A 188 3.25 -0.24 14.26
C VAL A 188 2.00 -0.34 13.36
N LYS A 189 1.66 -1.54 12.88
CA LYS A 189 0.41 -1.75 12.12
C LYS A 189 -0.83 -1.55 12.99
N SER A 190 -0.81 -2.05 14.23
CA SER A 190 -1.92 -1.87 15.18
C SER A 190 -2.12 -0.41 15.56
N VAL A 191 -1.04 0.34 15.82
CA VAL A 191 -1.10 1.80 16.10
C VAL A 191 -1.68 2.57 14.93
N ASN A 192 -1.24 2.28 13.70
CA ASN A 192 -1.79 2.95 12.51
C ASN A 192 -3.29 2.65 12.29
N ARG A 193 -3.74 1.44 12.63
CA ARG A 193 -5.18 1.09 12.59
C ARG A 193 -5.96 1.82 13.67
N LEU A 194 -5.43 1.91 14.89
CA LEU A 194 -6.05 2.65 15.98
C LEU A 194 -6.19 4.13 15.64
N ARG A 195 -5.12 4.76 15.10
CA ARG A 195 -5.15 6.14 14.62
C ARG A 195 -6.26 6.38 13.60
N LYS A 196 -6.36 5.51 12.59
CA LYS A 196 -7.41 5.62 11.58
C LYS A 196 -8.81 5.44 12.19
N ALA A 197 -8.98 4.48 13.08
CA ALA A 197 -10.24 4.26 13.78
C ALA A 197 -10.67 5.49 14.61
N THR A 198 -9.73 6.16 15.29
CA THR A 198 -10.03 7.35 16.08
C THR A 198 -10.35 8.59 15.24
N GLU A 199 -9.85 8.68 14.01
CA GLU A 199 -10.13 9.79 13.08
C GLU A 199 -11.57 9.73 12.50
N GLU A 200 -12.23 8.56 12.53
CA GLU A 200 -13.50 8.33 11.81
C GLU A 200 -14.68 7.85 12.70
N MET A 201 -14.50 7.53 14.00
CA MET A 201 -15.48 6.67 14.70
C MET A 201 -16.37 7.26 15.81
N PHE A 202 -16.06 8.38 16.44
CA PHE A 202 -16.88 8.85 17.57
C PHE A 202 -18.03 9.75 17.08
N GLY A 203 -18.99 9.15 16.39
CA GLY A 203 -20.30 9.74 16.13
C GLY A 203 -21.28 9.44 17.26
N ASP A 204 -22.30 10.28 17.41
CA ASP A 204 -23.44 10.05 18.30
C ASP A 204 -23.05 9.88 19.79
N LEU A 205 -22.22 10.79 20.29
CA LEU A 205 -21.84 10.83 21.71
C LEU A 205 -23.01 11.21 22.61
N ASP A 206 -24.03 11.89 22.07
CA ASP A 206 -25.22 12.31 22.80
C ASP A 206 -26.10 11.10 23.20
N ALA A 207 -26.05 10.00 22.45
CA ALA A 207 -26.70 8.74 22.83
C ALA A 207 -26.21 8.17 24.17
N ALA A 208 -25.05 8.63 24.69
CA ALA A 208 -24.58 8.26 26.02
C ALA A 208 -25.51 8.76 27.14
N ALA A 209 -26.30 9.82 26.90
CA ALA A 209 -27.26 10.35 27.88
C ALA A 209 -28.41 9.37 28.16
N ASP A 210 -28.78 8.55 27.18
CA ASP A 210 -29.88 7.60 27.26
C ASP A 210 -29.42 6.18 27.64
N MET A 211 -28.12 5.98 27.89
CA MET A 211 -27.56 4.68 28.27
C MET A 211 -27.75 4.37 29.76
N SER A 212 -27.90 3.08 30.09
CA SER A 212 -27.95 2.66 31.48
C SER A 212 -26.60 2.89 32.20
N PRO A 213 -26.60 3.13 33.52
CA PRO A 213 -25.38 3.32 34.30
C PRO A 213 -24.39 2.14 34.21
N GLU A 214 -24.92 0.91 34.12
CA GLU A 214 -24.14 -0.32 34.01
C GLU A 214 -23.41 -0.34 32.67
N ARG A 215 -24.11 0.01 31.57
CA ARG A 215 -23.52 0.05 30.24
C ARG A 215 -22.45 1.14 30.10
N LEU A 216 -22.67 2.30 30.73
CA LEU A 216 -21.68 3.36 30.81
C LEU A 216 -20.43 2.92 31.59
N THR A 217 -20.60 2.13 32.64
CA THR A 217 -19.49 1.57 33.43
C THR A 217 -18.67 0.58 32.61
N GLU A 218 -19.32 -0.35 31.90
CA GLU A 218 -18.63 -1.28 30.99
C GLU A 218 -17.82 -0.56 29.90
N LEU A 219 -18.39 0.48 29.28
CA LEU A 219 -17.68 1.26 28.27
C LEU A 219 -16.47 2.00 28.86
N ARG A 220 -16.59 2.53 30.08
CA ARG A 220 -15.46 3.15 30.80
C ARG A 220 -14.36 2.14 31.11
N ASP A 221 -14.70 0.90 31.48
CA ASP A 221 -13.71 -0.14 31.76
C ASP A 221 -12.96 -0.57 30.50
N VAL A 222 -13.66 -0.68 29.37
CA VAL A 222 -13.04 -0.93 28.06
C VAL A 222 -12.09 0.20 27.68
N LEU A 223 -12.51 1.47 27.83
CA LEU A 223 -11.66 2.63 27.57
C LEU A 223 -10.46 2.70 28.52
N SER A 224 -10.64 2.38 29.79
CA SER A 224 -9.56 2.31 30.78
C SER A 224 -8.51 1.27 30.37
N THR A 225 -8.96 0.08 29.97
CA THR A 225 -8.08 -1.00 29.49
C THR A 225 -7.27 -0.55 28.27
N ILE A 226 -7.92 0.13 27.30
CA ILE A 226 -7.24 0.67 26.13
C ILE A 226 -6.18 1.71 26.53
N ARG A 227 -6.51 2.65 27.43
CA ARG A 227 -5.58 3.67 27.94
C ARG A 227 -4.35 3.05 28.60
N VAL A 228 -4.53 2.05 29.46
CA VAL A 228 -3.43 1.35 30.12
C VAL A 228 -2.50 0.72 29.08
N ARG A 229 -3.04 0.03 28.07
CA ARG A 229 -2.25 -0.58 26.99
C ARG A 229 -1.51 0.45 26.15
N CYS A 230 -2.11 1.61 25.89
CA CYS A 230 -1.43 2.71 25.20
C CYS A 230 -0.26 3.26 26.04
N ALA A 231 -0.45 3.44 27.35
CA ALA A 231 0.61 3.92 28.24
C ALA A 231 1.77 2.92 28.38
N GLU A 232 1.49 1.61 28.40
CA GLU A 232 2.52 0.57 28.37
C GLU A 232 3.35 0.62 27.08
N LEU A 233 2.68 0.82 25.94
CA LEU A 233 3.34 0.95 24.65
C LEU A 233 4.22 2.21 24.59
N ASP A 234 3.72 3.34 25.09
CA ASP A 234 4.44 4.62 25.11
C ASP A 234 5.75 4.51 25.91
N ARG A 235 5.67 3.98 27.14
CA ARG A 235 6.86 3.69 27.96
C ARG A 235 7.85 2.73 27.29
N ALA A 236 7.35 1.77 26.51
CA ALA A 236 8.23 0.86 25.76
C ALA A 236 8.95 1.57 24.61
N LEU A 237 8.29 2.52 23.94
CA LEU A 237 8.89 3.35 22.90
C LEU A 237 9.90 4.34 23.48
N GLU A 238 9.60 4.99 24.61
CA GLU A 238 10.53 5.86 25.33
C GLU A 238 11.83 5.13 25.70
N ARG A 239 11.71 3.94 26.30
CA ARG A 239 12.87 3.10 26.63
C ARG A 239 13.70 2.71 25.41
N ALA A 240 13.03 2.44 24.28
CA ALA A 240 13.73 2.09 23.05
C ALA A 240 14.44 3.31 22.44
N SER A 241 13.85 4.50 22.53
CA SER A 241 14.46 5.75 22.03
C SER A 241 15.59 6.30 22.90
N ALA A 242 15.64 5.92 24.18
CA ALA A 242 16.71 6.31 25.11
C ALA A 242 17.91 5.35 25.11
N ALA A 243 17.82 4.24 24.36
CA ALA A 243 18.87 3.23 24.24
C ALA A 243 19.70 3.37 22.94
N ASP A 244 19.32 4.32 22.06
CA ASP A 244 20.10 4.80 20.91
C ASP A 244 20.91 6.05 21.30
#